data_AF-W1XTT6-F1
#
_entry.id   AF-W1XTT6-F1
#
_cell.length_a   1.000
_cell.length_b   1.000
_cell.length_c   1.000
_cell.angle_alpha   90.00
_cell.angle_beta   90.00
_cell.angle_gamma   90.00
#
_symmetry.space_group_name_H-M   'P 1'
#
loop_
_entity.id
_entity.type
_entity.pdbx_description
1 polymer ?
#
loop_
_entity_poly.entity_id
_entity_poly.type
_entity_poly.pdbx_seq_one_letter_code
_entity_poly.pdbx_strand_id
1 'polypeptide(L)'
;KNLFEHNIVRDRIVDIMKSITPEVIIGETGIMELAHLYHLRTIITAKDSTKSLVEWAKLLHPTPALGGESREKALALLQKYEAHERGMYAAPFGFMKDMGD
;
A
#
# COMPACT_ATOMS: atom_id res chain seq x y z
N LYS A 1 -13.52 -12.73 7.29
CA LYS A 1 -13.60 -11.28 7.02
C LYS A 1 -12.21 -10.64 6.93
N ASN A 2 -11.48 -10.48 8.04
CA ASN A 2 -10.19 -9.78 8.05
C ASN A 2 -9.14 -10.33 7.06
N LEU A 3 -9.03 -11.66 6.93
CA LEU A 3 -8.13 -12.29 5.95
C LEU A 3 -8.52 -11.97 4.49
N PHE A 4 -9.82 -11.86 4.22
CA PHE A 4 -10.31 -11.49 2.88
C PHE A 4 -9.96 -10.03 2.55
N GLU A 5 -10.23 -9.11 3.47
CA GLU A 5 -9.86 -7.69 3.33
C GLU A 5 -8.34 -7.52 3.15
N HIS A 6 -7.54 -8.25 3.93
CA HIS A 6 -6.09 -8.30 3.81
C HIS A 6 -5.63 -8.78 2.42
N ASN A 7 -6.23 -9.86 1.91
CA ASN A 7 -5.87 -10.39 0.59
C ASN A 7 -6.16 -9.39 -0.53
N ILE A 8 -7.23 -8.59 -0.44
CA ILE A 8 -7.50 -7.52 -1.42
C ILE A 8 -6.33 -6.53 -1.47
N VAL A 9 -5.86 -6.07 -0.30
CA VAL A 9 -4.73 -5.13 -0.21
C VAL A 9 -3.47 -5.77 -0.78
N ARG A 10 -3.16 -7.00 -0.35
CA ARG A 10 -1.98 -7.76 -0.78
C ARG A 10 -1.96 -7.93 -2.29
N ASP A 11 -3.04 -8.44 -2.85
CA ASP A 11 -3.12 -8.78 -4.27
C ASP A 11 -2.99 -7.52 -5.13
N ARG A 12 -3.61 -6.41 -4.72
CA ARG A 12 -3.45 -5.12 -5.42
C ARG A 12 -2.01 -4.62 -5.42
N ILE A 13 -1.31 -4.71 -4.29
CA ILE A 13 0.12 -4.33 -4.21
C ILE A 13 0.96 -5.23 -5.11
N VAL A 14 0.73 -6.54 -5.06
CA VAL A 14 1.44 -7.52 -5.89
C VAL A 14 1.23 -7.27 -7.38
N ASP A 15 0.00 -7.00 -7.81
CA ASP A 15 -0.31 -6.74 -9.22
C ASP A 15 0.40 -5.48 -9.72
N ILE A 16 0.42 -4.40 -8.92
CA ILE A 16 1.17 -3.18 -9.25
C ILE A 16 2.66 -3.50 -9.35
N MET A 17 3.25 -4.19 -8.37
CA MET A 17 4.68 -4.53 -8.38
C MET A 17 5.05 -5.41 -9.58
N LYS A 18 4.23 -6.42 -9.89
CA LYS A 18 4.44 -7.34 -11.03
C LYS A 18 4.31 -6.65 -12.39
N SER A 19 3.56 -5.55 -12.49
CA SER A 19 3.51 -4.75 -13.71
C SER A 19 4.80 -3.98 -13.97
N ILE A 20 5.66 -3.84 -12.94
CA ILE A 20 6.93 -3.11 -13.03
C ILE A 20 8.12 -4.06 -13.19
N THR A 21 8.16 -5.14 -12.42
CA THR A 21 9.29 -6.09 -12.39
C THR A 21 8.78 -7.52 -12.21
N PRO A 22 9.39 -8.53 -12.88
CA PRO A 22 9.07 -9.92 -12.64
C PRO A 22 9.62 -10.45 -11.29
N GLU A 23 10.60 -9.77 -10.69
CA GLU A 23 11.26 -10.21 -9.45
C GLU A 23 10.46 -9.79 -8.20
N VAL A 24 9.25 -10.34 -8.04
CA VAL A 24 8.38 -10.09 -6.88
C VAL A 24 8.24 -11.36 -6.03
N ILE A 25 8.63 -11.26 -4.76
CA ILE A 25 8.54 -12.33 -3.76
C ILE A 25 7.46 -11.96 -2.75
N ILE A 26 6.54 -12.88 -2.50
CA ILE A 26 5.44 -12.73 -1.55
C ILE A 26 5.71 -13.66 -0.38
N GLY A 27 5.90 -13.09 0.81
CA GLY A 27 6.08 -13.85 2.03
C GLY A 27 4.77 -14.44 2.57
N GLU A 28 4.88 -15.17 3.67
CA GLU A 28 3.70 -15.68 4.38
C GLU A 28 2.90 -14.55 5.03
N THR A 29 1.60 -14.79 5.23
CA THR A 29 0.73 -13.89 5.99
C THR A 29 0.74 -14.32 7.45
N GLY A 30 1.20 -13.44 8.33
CA GLY A 30 1.28 -13.68 9.76
C GLY A 30 0.60 -12.59 10.58
N ILE A 31 0.54 -12.81 11.89
CA ILE A 31 0.07 -11.80 12.84
C ILE A 31 1.26 -10.95 13.30
N MET A 32 1.10 -9.63 13.21
CA MET A 32 1.98 -8.65 13.82
C MET A 32 1.28 -8.03 15.03
N GLU A 33 1.87 -8.20 16.20
CA GLU A 33 1.41 -7.59 17.45
C GLU A 33 1.98 -6.17 17.58
N LEU A 34 1.09 -5.20 17.80
CA LEU A 34 1.42 -3.84 18.19
C LEU A 34 0.85 -3.57 19.58
N ALA A 35 1.28 -2.48 20.22
CA ALA A 35 0.95 -2.15 21.62
C ALA A 35 -0.55 -2.18 21.97
N HIS A 36 -1.43 -1.98 20.98
CA HIS A 36 -2.87 -1.90 21.20
C HIS A 36 -3.71 -2.82 20.31
N LEU A 37 -3.11 -3.44 19.27
CA LEU A 37 -3.85 -4.11 18.19
C LEU A 37 -3.01 -5.22 17.55
N TYR A 38 -3.70 -6.25 17.04
CA TYR A 38 -3.11 -7.26 16.16
C TYR A 38 -3.42 -6.93 14.70
N HIS A 39 -2.40 -7.02 13.83
CA HIS A 39 -2.54 -6.82 12.39
C HIS A 39 -2.17 -8.08 11.62
N LEU A 40 -2.83 -8.34 10.50
CA LEU A 40 -2.31 -9.25 9.50
C LEU A 40 -1.21 -8.55 8.71
N ARG A 41 -0.08 -9.23 8.48
CA ARG A 41 1.09 -8.70 7.77
C ARG A 41 1.57 -9.72 6.75
N THR A 42 1.83 -9.23 5.54
CA THR A 42 2.55 -9.95 4.49
C THR A 42 3.72 -9.08 4.04
N ILE A 43 4.93 -9.62 4.05
CA ILE A 43 6.09 -8.94 3.46
C ILE A 43 6.08 -9.21 1.96
N ILE A 44 6.15 -8.15 1.16
CA ILE A 44 6.29 -8.25 -0.29
C ILE A 44 7.58 -7.53 -0.67
N THR A 45 8.45 -8.22 -1.39
CA THR A 45 9.76 -7.70 -1.82
C THR A 45 9.79 -7.68 -3.33
N ALA A 46 10.26 -6.58 -3.91
CA ALA A 46 10.51 -6.47 -5.35
C ALA A 46 11.95 -5.99 -5.60
N LYS A 47 12.55 -6.41 -6.72
CA LYS A 47 13.79 -5.82 -7.21
C LYS A 47 13.53 -5.02 -8.47
N ASP A 48 13.93 -3.75 -8.43
CA ASP A 48 13.82 -2.83 -9.54
C ASP A 48 14.96 -1.82 -9.47
N SER A 49 15.56 -1.54 -10.62
CA SER A 49 16.62 -0.53 -10.79
C SER A 49 16.19 0.62 -11.71
N THR A 50 14.93 0.59 -12.18
CA THR A 50 14.40 1.54 -13.17
C THR A 50 13.67 2.72 -12.55
N LYS A 51 13.19 2.60 -11.29
CA LYS A 51 12.39 3.63 -10.61
C LYS A 51 13.02 4.06 -9.30
N SER A 52 12.91 5.34 -9.02
CA SER A 52 13.20 5.93 -7.72
C SER A 52 12.16 5.54 -6.66
N LEU A 53 12.51 5.72 -5.38
CA LEU A 53 11.61 5.49 -4.25
C LEU A 53 10.33 6.35 -4.34
N VAL A 54 10.44 7.58 -4.85
CA VAL A 54 9.28 8.49 -5.02
C VAL A 54 8.32 7.99 -6.09
N GLU A 55 8.83 7.43 -7.18
CA GLU A 55 7.99 6.83 -8.22
C GLU A 55 7.26 5.58 -7.70
N TRP A 56 7.95 4.75 -6.93
CA TRP A 56 7.34 3.62 -6.22
C TRP A 56 6.24 4.06 -5.25
N ALA A 57 6.49 5.10 -4.46
CA ALA A 57 5.50 5.65 -3.55
C ALA A 57 4.24 6.14 -4.31
N LYS A 58 4.40 6.81 -5.45
CA LYS A 58 3.29 7.26 -6.30
C LYS A 58 2.48 6.10 -6.89
N LEU A 59 3.15 5.03 -7.30
CA LEU A 59 2.49 3.85 -7.86
C LEU A 59 1.66 3.10 -6.80
N LEU A 60 2.18 2.99 -5.58
CA LEU A 60 1.53 2.23 -4.50
C LEU A 60 0.48 3.05 -3.73
N HIS A 61 0.59 4.37 -3.69
CA HIS A 61 -0.28 5.20 -2.88
C HIS A 61 -1.58 5.65 -3.58
N PRO A 62 -2.72 5.71 -2.85
CA PRO A 62 -3.04 4.90 -1.68
C PRO A 62 -3.23 3.42 -2.04
N THR A 63 -2.82 2.55 -1.13
CA THR A 63 -3.20 1.13 -1.20
C THR A 63 -4.67 0.97 -0.77
N PRO A 64 -5.33 -0.15 -1.10
CA PRO A 64 -6.71 -0.38 -0.66
C PRO A 64 -6.92 -0.32 0.86
N ALA A 65 -5.86 -0.51 1.67
CA ALA A 65 -5.93 -0.41 3.12
C ALA A 65 -6.39 0.98 3.61
N LEU A 66 -6.07 2.04 2.84
CA LEU A 66 -6.42 3.43 3.18
C LEU A 66 -7.27 4.12 2.10
N GLY A 67 -7.30 3.57 0.88
CA GLY A 67 -8.04 4.11 -0.26
C GLY A 67 -9.22 3.25 -0.75
N GLY A 68 -9.35 2.00 -0.29
CA GLY A 68 -10.39 1.04 -0.71
C GLY A 68 -10.22 0.42 -2.10
N GLU A 69 -11.12 -0.51 -2.45
CA GLU A 69 -11.16 -1.23 -3.73
C GLU A 69 -12.64 -1.38 -4.20
N SER A 70 -13.01 -1.08 -5.44
CA SER A 70 -12.22 -0.49 -6.54
C SER A 70 -11.79 0.94 -6.27
N ARG A 71 -10.52 1.27 -6.54
CA ARG A 71 -9.90 2.56 -6.18
C ARG A 71 -10.77 3.79 -6.50
N GLU A 72 -11.21 3.94 -7.74
CA GLU A 72 -11.96 5.14 -8.17
C GLU A 72 -13.27 5.30 -7.40
N LYS A 73 -14.05 4.22 -7.27
CA LYS A 73 -15.32 4.24 -6.52
C LYS A 73 -15.07 4.52 -5.04
N ALA A 74 -14.05 3.89 -4.46
CA ALA A 74 -13.73 4.07 -3.06
C ALA A 74 -13.29 5.52 -2.77
N LEU A 75 -12.41 6.10 -3.58
CA LEU A 75 -12.01 7.51 -3.46
C LEU A 75 -13.20 8.47 -3.64
N ALA A 76 -14.10 8.20 -4.58
CA ALA A 76 -15.32 9.00 -4.75
C ALA A 76 -16.25 8.93 -3.54
N LEU A 77 -16.37 7.75 -2.91
CA LEU A 77 -17.13 7.60 -1.67
C LEU A 77 -16.47 8.33 -0.51
N LEU A 78 -15.15 8.25 -0.35
CA LEU A 78 -14.42 8.98 0.68
C LEU A 78 -14.66 10.49 0.54
N GLN A 79 -14.48 11.03 -0.67
CA GLN A 79 -14.74 12.45 -0.94
C GLN A 79 -16.19 12.86 -0.64
N LYS A 80 -17.16 11.97 -0.89
CA LYS A 80 -18.57 12.24 -0.67
C LYS A 80 -18.97 12.21 0.82
N TYR A 81 -18.39 11.29 1.60
CA TYR A 81 -18.88 10.97 2.94
C TYR A 81 -17.97 11.46 4.07
N GLU A 82 -16.71 11.79 3.81
CA GLU A 82 -15.84 12.40 4.81
C GLU A 82 -16.14 13.91 4.93
N ALA A 83 -16.54 14.34 6.12
CA ALA A 83 -16.90 15.74 6.38
C ALA A 83 -15.67 16.68 6.51
N HIS A 84 -14.46 16.16 6.28
CA HIS A 84 -13.21 16.89 6.44
C HIS A 84 -12.18 16.44 5.39
N GLU A 85 -11.24 17.32 5.08
CA GLU A 85 -10.07 16.96 4.28
C GLU A 85 -9.09 16.14 5.13
N ARG A 86 -8.56 15.06 4.56
CA ARG A 86 -7.53 14.24 5.22
C ARG A 86 -6.19 14.97 5.37
N GLY A 87 -5.89 15.94 4.51
CA GLY A 87 -4.57 16.58 4.47
C GLY A 87 -3.46 15.54 4.33
N MET A 88 -2.52 15.51 5.28
CA MET A 88 -1.42 14.51 5.33
C MET A 88 -1.82 13.17 5.95
N TYR A 89 -3.04 13.03 6.49
CA TYR A 89 -3.51 11.77 7.05
C TYR A 89 -3.53 10.68 5.97
N ALA A 90 -2.96 9.51 6.28
CA ALA A 90 -2.79 8.37 5.38
C ALA A 90 -1.85 8.59 4.17
N ALA A 91 -1.18 9.75 4.05
CA ALA A 91 -0.17 10.00 3.03
C ALA A 91 1.18 9.34 3.40
N PRO A 92 1.96 8.86 2.41
CA PRO A 92 3.31 8.38 2.66
C PRO A 92 4.20 9.57 3.07
N PHE A 93 5.01 9.37 4.09
CA PHE A 93 5.99 10.33 4.59
C PHE A 93 7.30 9.60 4.90
N GLY A 94 8.43 10.23 4.60
CA GLY A 94 9.75 9.68 4.84
C GLY A 94 10.85 10.63 4.38
N PHE A 95 12.09 10.14 4.44
CA PHE A 95 13.28 10.83 3.98
C PHE A 95 13.96 9.98 2.91
N MET A 96 14.70 10.62 2.03
CA MET A 96 15.47 9.98 0.96
C MET A 96 16.81 10.71 0.88
N LYS A 97 17.90 9.96 0.75
CA LYS A 97 19.23 10.50 0.48
C LYS A 97 19.32 10.94 -0.98
N ASP A 98 20.32 11.75 -1.29
CA ASP A 98 20.53 12.32 -2.64
C ASP A 98 20.60 11.26 -3.77
N MET A 99 20.93 10.01 -3.44
CA MET A 99 21.05 8.88 -4.36
C MET A 99 19.78 8.01 -4.48
N GLY A 100 18.67 8.37 -3.81
CA GLY A 100 17.39 7.66 -3.94
C GLY A 100 17.07 6.59 -2.88
N ASP A 101 17.97 6.39 -1.91
CA ASP A 101 17.84 5.45 -0.76
C ASP A 101 17.39 6.12 0.54
#